data_AF-A0A7G2CJD4-F1
#
_entry.id   AF-A0A7G2CJD4-F1
#
_cell.length_a   1.000
_cell.length_b   1.000
_cell.length_c   1.000
_cell.angle_alpha   90.00
_cell.angle_beta   90.00
_cell.angle_gamma   90.00
#
_symmetry.space_group_name_H-M   'P 1'
#
loop_
_entity.id
_entity.type
_entity.pdbx_description
1 polymer ?
#
loop_
_entity_poly.entity_id
_entity_poly.type
_entity_poly.pdbx_seq_one_letter_code
_entity_poly.pdbx_strand_id
1 'polypeptide(L)'
;MSTYVKRGLAGAAVWGVGDLLAQMYAAHKESAARRARGEKRSGPRPTGAQMASMVDQESIAYSLAFGGAAGLFMHYNYNVVLPRVFKTFARSTSNCVGGLFMQQFIFTPLILVSYFNFMTAVRGGFSDMSFMDAHFPKQRHDVLSIEQHLFASVMPFPLVCSWGIFAPLYIRLFFGGVTGGLEKFIFTTLFVPWAAVMCHSQRALLL
;
A
#
# COMPACT_ATOMS: atom_id res chain seq x y z
N MET A 1 -5.35 -25.61 -7.40
CA MET A 1 -5.01 -24.52 -6.44
C MET A 1 -6.28 -23.80 -6.01
N SER A 2 -6.56 -23.76 -4.70
CA SER A 2 -7.76 -23.11 -4.13
C SER A 2 -7.84 -21.62 -4.49
N THR A 3 -9.05 -21.08 -4.64
CA THR A 3 -9.29 -19.65 -4.91
C THR A 3 -8.64 -18.76 -3.86
N TYR A 4 -8.69 -19.15 -2.58
CA TYR A 4 -8.04 -18.42 -1.49
C TYR A 4 -6.52 -18.33 -1.69
N VAL A 5 -5.88 -19.44 -2.06
CA VAL A 5 -4.43 -19.47 -2.34
C VAL A 5 -4.07 -18.55 -3.49
N LYS A 6 -4.86 -18.54 -4.58
CA LYS A 6 -4.67 -17.60 -5.70
C LYS A 6 -4.75 -16.14 -5.26
N ARG A 7 -5.70 -15.81 -4.37
CA ARG A 7 -5.92 -14.44 -3.90
C ARG A 7 -4.86 -13.98 -2.91
N GLY A 8 -4.42 -14.86 -2.01
CA GLY A 8 -3.27 -14.62 -1.16
C GLY A 8 -2.01 -14.36 -1.98
N LEU A 9 -1.71 -15.21 -2.98
CA LEU A 9 -0.55 -15.02 -3.85
C LEU A 9 -0.62 -13.73 -4.67
N ALA A 10 -1.80 -13.40 -5.22
CA ALA A 10 -1.99 -12.15 -5.95
C ALA A 10 -1.79 -10.91 -5.05
N GLY A 11 -2.34 -10.97 -3.82
CA GLY A 11 -2.12 -9.93 -2.82
C GLY A 11 -0.65 -9.79 -2.44
N ALA A 12 0.03 -10.91 -2.15
CA ALA A 12 1.46 -10.92 -1.86
C ALA A 12 2.23 -10.24 -3.00
N ALA A 13 2.00 -10.68 -4.25
CA ALA A 13 2.66 -10.11 -5.43
C ALA A 13 2.45 -8.59 -5.56
N VAL A 14 1.22 -8.09 -5.35
CA VAL A 14 0.93 -6.64 -5.41
C VAL A 14 1.79 -5.85 -4.43
N TRP A 15 1.86 -6.30 -3.18
CA TRP A 15 2.59 -5.58 -2.13
C TRP A 15 4.10 -5.75 -2.24
N GLY A 16 4.59 -6.94 -2.60
CA GLY A 16 6.00 -7.17 -2.85
C GLY A 16 6.53 -6.35 -4.03
N VAL A 17 5.80 -6.33 -5.15
CA VAL A 17 6.14 -5.46 -6.30
C VAL A 17 6.00 -4.00 -5.93
N GLY A 18 4.98 -3.63 -5.14
CA GLY A 18 4.79 -2.29 -4.60
C GLY A 18 6.00 -1.81 -3.80
N ASP A 19 6.50 -2.60 -2.85
CA ASP A 19 7.67 -2.20 -2.04
C ASP A 19 8.94 -2.14 -2.90
N LEU A 20 9.14 -3.06 -3.83
CA LEU A 20 10.25 -2.99 -4.79
C LEU A 20 10.21 -1.67 -5.59
N LEU A 21 9.05 -1.30 -6.13
CA LEU A 21 8.88 -0.05 -6.87
C LEU A 21 9.12 1.18 -5.97
N ALA A 22 8.69 1.14 -4.71
CA ALA A 22 8.93 2.21 -3.75
C ALA A 22 10.43 2.39 -3.46
N GLN A 23 11.16 1.29 -3.26
CA GLN A 23 12.62 1.31 -3.08
C GLN A 23 13.33 1.85 -4.33
N MET A 24 12.94 1.39 -5.52
CA MET A 24 13.48 1.89 -6.78
C MET A 24 13.18 3.38 -6.97
N TYR A 25 11.97 3.83 -6.67
CA TYR A 25 11.59 5.24 -6.77
C TYR A 25 12.44 6.11 -5.83
N ALA A 26 12.61 5.71 -4.57
CA ALA A 26 13.45 6.42 -3.61
C ALA A 26 14.90 6.55 -4.12
N ALA A 27 15.48 5.46 -4.64
CA ALA A 27 16.81 5.47 -5.22
C ALA A 27 16.93 6.40 -6.45
N HIS A 28 15.92 6.41 -7.33
CA HIS A 28 15.89 7.31 -8.49
C HIS A 28 15.73 8.78 -8.07
N LYS A 29 14.86 9.06 -7.09
CA LYS A 29 14.64 10.40 -6.54
C LYS A 29 15.94 10.95 -5.95
N GLU A 30 16.66 10.17 -5.14
CA GLU A 30 17.93 10.59 -4.57
C GLU A 30 19.01 10.79 -5.66
N SER A 31 19.09 9.88 -6.64
CA SER A 31 20.00 10.07 -7.78
C SER A 31 19.69 11.34 -8.58
N ALA A 32 18.41 11.68 -8.77
CA ALA A 32 18.00 12.90 -9.47
C ALA A 32 18.36 14.15 -8.64
N ALA A 33 18.13 14.11 -7.32
CA ALA A 33 18.49 15.19 -6.41
C ALA A 33 20.00 15.46 -6.41
N ARG A 34 20.85 14.42 -6.38
CA ARG A 34 22.31 14.55 -6.48
C ARG A 34 22.77 15.22 -7.78
N ARG A 35 22.15 14.84 -8.92
CA ARG A 35 22.44 15.47 -10.21
C ARG A 35 22.06 16.95 -10.21
N ALA A 36 20.92 17.31 -9.62
CA ALA A 36 20.51 18.70 -9.47
C ALA A 36 21.47 19.51 -8.59
N ARG A 37 22.10 18.87 -7.59
CA ARG A 37 23.17 19.46 -6.77
C ARG A 37 24.56 19.47 -7.44
N GLY A 38 24.68 18.97 -8.67
CA GLY A 38 25.95 18.91 -9.40
C GLY A 38 26.92 17.83 -8.90
N GLU A 39 26.48 16.92 -8.04
CA GLU A 39 27.31 15.82 -7.55
C GLU A 39 27.59 14.83 -8.70
N LYS A 40 28.87 14.66 -9.03
CA LYS A 40 29.29 13.64 -10.01
C LYS A 40 29.24 12.26 -9.36
N ARG A 41 28.72 11.28 -10.10
CA ARG A 41 28.72 9.88 -9.67
C ARG A 41 30.16 9.42 -9.42
N SER A 42 30.47 8.97 -8.20
CA SER A 42 31.74 8.30 -7.92
C SER A 42 31.65 6.85 -8.39
N GLY A 43 32.62 6.43 -9.21
CA GLY A 43 32.79 5.05 -9.62
C GLY A 43 31.86 4.54 -10.74
N PRO A 44 32.08 3.29 -11.17
CA PRO A 44 31.35 2.68 -12.27
C PRO A 44 29.87 2.46 -11.93
N ARG A 45 29.05 2.29 -12.97
CA ARG A 45 27.64 1.90 -12.79
C ARG A 45 27.59 0.50 -12.16
N PRO A 46 26.83 0.28 -11.08
CA PRO A 46 26.73 -1.02 -10.46
C PRO A 46 26.10 -1.99 -11.44
N THR A 47 26.54 -3.25 -11.36
CA THR A 47 25.99 -4.35 -12.13
C THR A 47 24.59 -4.71 -11.64
N GLY A 48 23.82 -5.48 -12.42
CA GLY A 48 22.48 -5.94 -12.00
C GLY A 48 22.50 -6.71 -10.68
N ALA A 49 23.52 -7.53 -10.44
CA ALA A 49 23.70 -8.25 -9.18
C ALA A 49 23.95 -7.30 -8.00
N GLN A 50 24.74 -6.25 -8.19
CA GLN A 50 24.97 -5.21 -7.18
C GLN A 50 23.72 -4.39 -6.90
N MET A 51 22.89 -4.12 -7.92
CA MET A 51 21.60 -3.46 -7.72
C MET A 51 20.64 -4.37 -6.94
N ALA A 52 20.63 -5.68 -7.21
CA ALA A 52 19.79 -6.62 -6.47
C ALA A 52 20.18 -6.75 -4.99
N SER A 53 21.47 -6.66 -4.68
CA SER A 53 21.95 -6.64 -3.29
C SER A 53 21.69 -5.32 -2.55
N MET A 54 21.43 -4.23 -3.28
CA MET A 54 21.04 -2.94 -2.69
C MET A 54 19.54 -2.87 -2.34
N VAL A 55 18.75 -3.84 -2.81
CA VAL A 55 17.34 -3.97 -2.46
C VAL A 55 17.22 -4.62 -1.09
N ASP A 56 16.41 -4.00 -0.24
CA ASP A 56 16.07 -4.49 1.09
C ASP A 56 15.07 -5.66 0.94
N GLN A 57 15.63 -6.88 0.87
CA GLN A 57 14.89 -8.13 0.63
C GLN A 57 14.01 -8.54 1.81
N GLU A 58 14.47 -8.29 3.04
CA GLU A 58 13.72 -8.62 4.25
C GLU A 58 12.41 -7.84 4.29
N SER A 59 12.51 -6.56 3.95
CA SER A 59 11.36 -5.69 3.87
C SER A 59 10.36 -6.08 2.77
N ILE A 60 10.84 -6.55 1.62
CA ILE A 60 9.98 -7.14 0.59
C ILE A 60 9.28 -8.39 1.13
N ALA A 61 9.97 -9.23 1.92
CA ALA A 61 9.37 -10.42 2.53
C ALA A 61 8.22 -10.06 3.49
N TYR A 62 8.39 -9.02 4.33
CA TYR A 62 7.30 -8.52 5.17
C TYR A 62 6.14 -7.95 4.36
N SER A 63 6.41 -7.20 3.28
CA SER A 63 5.38 -6.70 2.38
C SER A 63 4.63 -7.83 1.65
N LEU A 64 5.33 -8.90 1.24
CA LEU A 64 4.72 -10.11 0.68
C LEU A 64 3.78 -10.77 1.70
N ALA A 65 4.22 -10.93 2.94
CA ALA A 65 3.43 -11.54 4.02
C ALA A 65 2.16 -10.71 4.31
N PHE A 66 2.32 -9.39 4.47
CA PHE A 66 1.18 -8.48 4.65
C PHE A 66 0.23 -8.56 3.46
N GLY A 67 0.76 -8.50 2.24
CA GLY A 67 -0.04 -8.56 1.02
C GLY A 67 -0.82 -9.85 0.88
N GLY A 68 -0.26 -10.98 1.33
CA GLY A 68 -0.96 -12.26 1.41
C GLY A 68 -2.19 -12.17 2.30
N ALA A 69 -2.04 -11.66 3.51
CA ALA A 69 -3.15 -11.47 4.45
C ALA A 69 -4.18 -10.46 3.93
N ALA A 70 -3.73 -9.30 3.42
CA ALA A 70 -4.60 -8.28 2.85
C ALA A 70 -5.38 -8.79 1.63
N GLY A 71 -4.75 -9.60 0.77
CA GLY A 71 -5.40 -10.22 -0.38
C GLY A 71 -6.51 -11.20 0.02
N LEU A 72 -6.28 -12.00 1.07
CA LEU A 72 -7.29 -12.88 1.65
C LEU A 72 -8.44 -12.10 2.29
N PHE A 73 -8.10 -11.06 3.07
CA PHE A 73 -9.07 -10.17 3.69
C PHE A 73 -9.98 -9.50 2.66
N MET A 74 -9.40 -8.91 1.61
CA MET A 74 -10.15 -8.27 0.53
C MET A 74 -11.01 -9.27 -0.23
N HIS A 75 -10.50 -10.49 -0.47
CA HIS A 75 -11.31 -11.56 -1.08
C HIS A 75 -12.53 -11.90 -0.21
N TYR A 76 -12.34 -12.11 1.09
CA TYR A 76 -13.44 -12.38 2.02
C TYR A 76 -14.44 -11.23 2.05
N ASN A 77 -13.96 -9.99 2.08
CA ASN A 77 -14.78 -8.79 2.06
C ASN A 77 -15.72 -8.73 0.85
N TYR A 78 -15.16 -8.82 -0.37
CA TYR A 78 -15.94 -8.72 -1.61
C TYR A 78 -16.85 -9.91 -1.89
N ASN A 79 -16.53 -11.10 -1.38
CA ASN A 79 -17.29 -12.32 -1.68
C ASN A 79 -18.25 -12.73 -0.56
N VAL A 80 -18.06 -12.22 0.66
CA VAL A 80 -18.85 -12.62 1.83
C VAL A 80 -19.49 -11.42 2.51
N VAL A 81 -18.71 -10.42 2.91
CA VAL A 81 -19.22 -9.30 3.72
C VAL A 81 -20.11 -8.37 2.91
N LEU A 82 -19.58 -7.83 1.81
CA LEU A 82 -20.30 -6.87 0.97
C LEU A 82 -21.58 -7.45 0.34
N PRO A 83 -21.60 -8.69 -0.19
CA PRO A 83 -22.84 -9.30 -0.67
C PRO A 83 -23.87 -9.54 0.43
N ARG A 84 -23.47 -9.80 1.67
CA ARG A 84 -24.43 -9.94 2.79
C ARG A 84 -25.13 -8.63 3.12
N VAL A 85 -24.42 -7.51 3.03
CA VAL A 85 -24.97 -6.17 3.34
C VAL A 85 -25.77 -5.61 2.17
N PHE A 86 -25.19 -5.65 0.96
CA PHE A 86 -25.73 -4.93 -0.22
C PHE A 86 -26.44 -5.84 -1.23
N LYS A 87 -26.42 -7.16 -1.05
CA LYS A 87 -26.99 -8.18 -1.95
C LYS A 87 -26.39 -8.15 -3.35
N THR A 88 -26.86 -7.25 -4.21
CA THR A 88 -26.39 -7.08 -5.59
C THR A 88 -25.92 -5.66 -5.86
N PHE A 89 -24.75 -5.54 -6.48
CA PHE A 89 -24.21 -4.27 -6.96
C PHE A 89 -24.66 -3.97 -8.40
N ALA A 90 -24.99 -5.00 -9.18
CA ALA A 90 -25.36 -4.85 -10.58
C ALA A 90 -26.64 -4.01 -10.70
N ARG A 91 -26.55 -2.93 -11.50
CA ARG A 91 -27.65 -1.99 -11.76
C ARG A 91 -28.23 -1.30 -10.52
N SER A 92 -27.51 -1.32 -9.40
CA SER A 92 -27.94 -0.65 -8.16
C SER A 92 -26.97 0.45 -7.77
N THR A 93 -27.33 1.70 -8.05
CA THR A 93 -26.50 2.87 -7.74
C THR A 93 -26.32 3.02 -6.23
N SER A 94 -27.39 2.87 -5.45
CA SER A 94 -27.35 2.98 -3.99
C SER A 94 -26.42 1.95 -3.36
N ASN A 95 -26.46 0.70 -3.84
CA ASN A 95 -25.57 -0.35 -3.33
C ASN A 95 -24.12 -0.09 -3.73
N CYS A 96 -23.85 0.37 -4.97
CA CYS A 96 -22.48 0.68 -5.38
C CYS A 96 -21.89 1.86 -4.61
N VAL A 97 -22.67 2.92 -4.40
CA VAL A 97 -22.25 4.08 -3.60
C VAL A 97 -22.07 3.68 -2.14
N GLY A 98 -23.00 2.92 -1.56
CA GLY A 98 -22.90 2.42 -0.19
C GLY A 98 -21.70 1.49 0.03
N GLY A 99 -21.45 0.59 -0.92
CA GLY A 99 -20.27 -0.28 -0.88
C GLY A 99 -18.97 0.50 -1.03
N LEU A 100 -18.90 1.46 -1.94
CA LEU A 100 -17.75 2.35 -2.09
C LEU A 100 -17.51 3.16 -0.82
N PHE A 101 -18.56 3.66 -0.19
CA PHE A 101 -18.47 4.36 1.10
C PHE A 101 -17.91 3.43 2.19
N MET A 102 -18.44 2.20 2.31
CA MET A 102 -17.94 1.22 3.28
C MET A 102 -16.47 0.86 3.01
N GLN A 103 -16.09 0.70 1.74
CA GLN A 103 -14.70 0.50 1.33
C GLN A 103 -13.83 1.66 1.81
N GLN A 104 -14.26 2.89 1.57
CA GLN A 104 -13.42 4.06 1.73
C GLN A 104 -13.29 4.55 3.17
N PHE A 105 -14.33 4.38 3.98
CA PHE A 105 -14.36 4.90 5.36
C PHE A 105 -14.13 3.83 6.41
N ILE A 106 -14.17 2.54 6.05
CA ILE A 106 -13.95 1.44 7.00
C ILE A 106 -12.79 0.57 6.52
N PHE A 107 -12.92 -0.10 5.37
CA PHE A 107 -11.98 -1.14 5.00
C PHE A 107 -10.61 -0.63 4.58
N THR A 108 -10.56 0.44 3.77
CA THR A 108 -9.29 1.03 3.35
C THR A 108 -8.53 1.64 4.53
N PRO A 109 -9.15 2.44 5.44
CA PRO A 109 -8.49 2.90 6.66
C PRO A 109 -7.95 1.75 7.51
N LEU A 110 -8.72 0.67 7.69
CA LEU A 110 -8.26 -0.50 8.44
C LEU A 110 -7.01 -1.14 7.79
N ILE A 111 -6.97 -1.28 6.47
CA ILE A 111 -5.80 -1.78 5.75
C ILE A 111 -4.60 -0.85 5.93
N LEU A 112 -4.81 0.47 5.81
CA LEU A 112 -3.75 1.47 5.96
C LEU A 112 -3.16 1.45 7.37
N VAL A 113 -4.00 1.54 8.40
CA VAL A 113 -3.56 1.51 9.80
C VAL A 113 -2.83 0.20 10.10
N SER A 114 -3.38 -0.94 9.66
CA SER A 114 -2.75 -2.25 9.86
C SER A 114 -1.40 -2.34 9.16
N TYR A 115 -1.31 -1.85 7.92
CA TYR A 115 -0.07 -1.86 7.16
C TYR A 115 1.00 -1.01 7.81
N PHE A 116 0.68 0.25 8.10
CA PHE A 116 1.66 1.18 8.65
C PHE A 116 2.13 0.72 10.03
N ASN A 117 1.24 0.28 10.92
CA ASN A 117 1.63 -0.26 12.21
C ASN A 117 2.50 -1.52 12.07
N PHE A 118 2.08 -2.48 11.23
CA PHE A 118 2.82 -3.71 11.02
C PHE A 118 4.23 -3.42 10.49
N MET A 119 4.35 -2.63 9.42
CA MET A 119 5.64 -2.33 8.80
C MET A 119 6.55 -1.48 9.67
N THR A 120 6.00 -0.52 10.41
CA THR A 120 6.78 0.28 11.35
C THR A 120 7.27 -0.58 12.53
N ALA A 121 6.48 -1.55 12.98
CA ALA A 121 6.91 -2.51 14.00
C ALA A 121 8.04 -3.41 13.52
N VAL A 122 7.91 -4.04 12.35
CA VAL A 122 8.95 -4.97 11.84
C VAL A 122 10.20 -4.25 11.35
N ARG A 123 10.11 -2.98 10.95
CA ARG A 123 11.26 -2.17 10.51
C ARG A 123 11.90 -1.35 11.65
N GLY A 124 11.43 -1.50 12.89
CA GLY A 124 12.03 -0.84 14.06
C GLY A 124 11.78 0.66 14.17
N GLY A 125 10.83 1.22 13.43
CA GLY A 125 10.55 2.67 13.43
C GLY A 125 10.07 3.19 14.79
N PHE A 126 9.37 2.36 15.59
CA PHE A 126 8.97 2.71 16.96
C PHE A 126 10.14 2.79 17.95
N SER A 127 11.33 2.31 17.57
CA SER A 127 12.53 2.30 18.41
C SER A 127 13.62 3.30 17.94
N ASP A 128 13.41 4.00 16.82
CA ASP A 128 14.37 4.98 16.31
C ASP A 128 14.14 6.37 16.95
N MET A 129 14.97 6.69 17.95
CA MET A 129 14.91 7.99 18.63
C MET A 129 15.22 9.17 17.68
N SER A 130 16.02 8.97 16.63
CA SER A 130 16.37 10.05 15.70
C SER A 130 15.21 10.45 14.78
N PHE A 131 14.41 9.46 14.36
CA PHE A 131 13.15 9.68 13.65
C PHE A 131 12.11 10.36 14.55
N MET A 132 12.02 9.89 15.81
CA MET A 132 11.12 10.44 16.81
C MET A 132 11.44 11.89 17.15
N ASP A 133 12.71 12.24 17.33
CA ASP A 133 13.15 13.62 17.59
C ASP A 133 12.92 14.54 16.38
N ALA A 134 13.02 14.02 15.15
CA ALA A 134 12.81 14.81 13.92
C ALA A 134 11.33 15.13 13.64
N HIS A 135 10.41 14.21 13.96
CA HIS A 135 8.97 14.37 13.68
C HIS A 135 8.15 14.74 14.92
N PHE A 136 8.68 14.49 16.12
CA PHE A 136 8.03 14.75 17.41
C PHE A 136 8.92 15.51 18.40
N PRO A 137 9.62 16.60 18.02
CA PRO A 137 10.64 17.27 18.86
C PRO A 137 10.12 17.87 20.19
N LYS A 138 8.80 17.83 20.44
CA LYS A 138 8.14 18.45 21.59
C LYS A 138 7.05 17.58 22.23
N GLN A 139 6.82 16.36 21.76
CA GLN A 139 5.77 15.49 22.30
C GLN A 139 6.37 14.32 23.08
N ARG A 140 5.61 13.79 24.06
CA ARG A 140 6.00 12.53 24.68
C ARG A 140 6.01 11.44 23.61
N HIS A 141 7.07 10.66 23.62
CA HIS A 141 7.27 9.47 22.80
C HIS A 141 6.32 8.34 23.22
N ASP A 142 5.01 8.56 23.07
CA ASP A 142 3.96 7.60 23.38
C ASP A 142 3.23 7.13 22.11
N VAL A 143 2.55 5.98 22.24
CA VAL A 143 1.80 5.35 21.14
C VAL A 143 0.74 6.29 20.58
N LEU A 144 0.16 7.17 21.42
CA LEU A 144 -0.89 8.08 21.02
C LEU A 144 -0.37 9.15 20.06
N SER A 145 0.80 9.73 20.31
CA SER A 145 1.46 10.67 19.41
C SER A 145 1.76 10.06 18.04
N ILE A 146 2.21 8.81 18.01
CA ILE A 146 2.52 8.12 16.74
C ILE A 146 1.24 7.82 15.95
N GLU A 147 0.18 7.37 16.62
CA GLU A 147 -1.13 7.19 16.00
C GLU A 147 -1.69 8.53 15.48
N GLN A 148 -1.58 9.62 16.26
CA GLN A 148 -2.00 10.95 15.80
C GLN A 148 -1.28 11.38 14.52
N HIS A 149 0.04 11.18 14.45
CA HIS A 149 0.81 11.46 13.24
C HIS A 149 0.41 10.55 12.08
N LEU A 150 0.16 9.27 12.35
CA LEU A 150 -0.31 8.32 11.35
C LEU A 150 -1.62 8.81 10.69
N PHE A 151 -2.61 9.19 11.51
CA PHE A 151 -3.89 9.66 11.03
C PHE A 151 -3.82 11.05 10.38
N ALA A 152 -3.03 11.97 10.93
CA ALA A 152 -2.99 13.36 10.49
C ALA A 152 -2.05 13.60 9.29
N SER A 153 -0.96 12.85 9.19
CA SER A 153 0.15 13.16 8.27
C SER A 153 0.44 12.06 7.27
N VAL A 154 0.23 10.79 7.62
CA VAL A 154 0.62 9.65 6.75
C VAL A 154 -0.56 9.12 5.94
N MET A 155 -1.68 8.83 6.60
CA MET A 155 -2.86 8.21 5.99
C MET A 155 -3.63 9.05 4.95
N PRO A 156 -3.75 10.39 5.06
CA PRO A 156 -4.64 11.15 4.19
C PRO A 156 -4.33 10.98 2.70
N PHE A 157 -3.06 11.02 2.31
CA PHE A 157 -2.67 10.91 0.90
C PHE A 157 -2.93 9.51 0.31
N PRO A 158 -2.45 8.39 0.91
CA PRO A 158 -2.81 7.04 0.48
C PRO A 158 -4.31 6.79 0.45
N LEU A 159 -5.07 7.36 1.40
CA LEU A 159 -6.52 7.26 1.42
C LEU A 159 -7.14 7.99 0.22
N VAL A 160 -6.73 9.22 -0.09
CA VAL A 160 -7.18 9.93 -1.29
C VAL A 160 -6.83 9.16 -2.56
N CYS A 161 -5.60 8.64 -2.68
CA CYS A 161 -5.17 7.86 -3.84
C CYS A 161 -6.02 6.59 -4.06
N SER A 162 -6.50 5.96 -2.99
CA SER A 162 -7.29 4.73 -3.10
C SER A 162 -8.65 4.92 -3.80
N TRP A 163 -9.18 6.15 -3.86
CA TRP A 163 -10.38 6.45 -4.66
C TRP A 163 -10.15 6.15 -6.15
N GLY A 164 -8.93 6.38 -6.66
CA GLY A 164 -8.54 6.08 -8.04
C GLY A 164 -8.55 4.59 -8.37
N ILE A 165 -8.67 3.73 -7.36
CA ILE A 165 -8.73 2.27 -7.51
C ILE A 165 -10.16 1.78 -7.30
N PHE A 166 -10.76 2.19 -6.17
CA PHE A 166 -12.05 1.65 -5.74
C PHE A 166 -13.22 2.26 -6.50
N ALA A 167 -13.19 3.56 -6.86
CA ALA A 167 -14.29 4.14 -7.61
C ALA A 167 -14.48 3.48 -9.00
N PRO A 168 -13.44 3.26 -9.81
CA PRO A 168 -13.57 2.50 -11.06
C PRO A 168 -14.07 1.06 -10.85
N LEU A 169 -13.64 0.40 -9.75
CA LEU A 169 -14.10 -0.95 -9.42
C LEU A 169 -15.61 -0.98 -9.16
N TYR A 170 -16.14 -0.05 -8.37
CA TYR A 170 -17.57 0.02 -8.05
C TYR A 170 -18.42 0.48 -9.24
N ILE A 171 -17.93 1.41 -10.07
CA ILE A 171 -18.56 1.75 -11.36
C ILE A 171 -18.69 0.48 -12.21
N ARG A 172 -17.65 -0.37 -12.23
CA ARG A 172 -17.69 -1.59 -13.01
C ARG A 172 -18.65 -2.64 -12.43
N LEU A 173 -18.69 -2.80 -11.11
CA LEU A 173 -19.65 -3.69 -10.43
C LEU A 173 -21.09 -3.30 -10.77
N PHE A 174 -21.39 -2.01 -10.89
CA PHE A 174 -22.70 -1.52 -11.36
C PHE A 174 -23.06 -2.06 -12.76
N PHE A 175 -22.11 -2.09 -13.69
CA PHE A 175 -22.31 -2.65 -15.03
C PHE A 175 -22.30 -4.19 -15.09
N GLY A 176 -22.25 -4.88 -13.95
CA GLY A 176 -22.50 -6.32 -13.86
C GLY A 176 -21.39 -7.21 -14.42
N GLY A 177 -20.11 -6.76 -14.44
CA GLY A 177 -19.03 -7.63 -14.90
C GLY A 177 -17.67 -7.34 -14.31
N VAL A 178 -17.04 -8.36 -13.74
CA VAL A 178 -15.57 -8.44 -13.63
C VAL A 178 -15.13 -9.56 -14.57
N THR A 179 -14.99 -9.25 -15.86
CA THR A 179 -14.40 -10.18 -16.83
C THR A 179 -12.90 -10.28 -16.57
N GLY A 180 -12.33 -11.50 -16.58
CA GLY A 180 -10.98 -11.78 -16.05
C GLY A 180 -9.80 -10.97 -16.62
N GLY A 181 -9.95 -10.31 -17.77
CA GLY A 181 -8.95 -9.36 -18.30
C GLY A 181 -8.89 -8.02 -17.55
N LEU A 182 -10.04 -7.51 -17.12
CA LEU A 182 -10.15 -6.24 -16.39
C LEU A 182 -9.69 -6.40 -14.94
N GLU A 183 -9.90 -7.57 -14.35
CA GLU A 183 -9.33 -7.90 -13.04
C GLU A 183 -7.81 -7.77 -13.06
N LYS A 184 -7.14 -8.40 -14.04
CA LYS A 184 -5.69 -8.26 -14.20
C LYS A 184 -5.28 -6.80 -14.37
N PHE A 185 -6.01 -6.03 -15.20
CA PHE A 185 -5.75 -4.60 -15.39
C PHE A 185 -5.86 -3.79 -14.10
N ILE A 186 -6.92 -3.98 -13.30
CA ILE A 186 -7.09 -3.26 -12.03
C ILE A 186 -5.96 -3.65 -11.06
N PHE A 187 -5.62 -4.93 -10.99
CA PHE A 187 -4.52 -5.42 -10.15
C PHE A 187 -3.16 -4.82 -10.54
N THR A 188 -2.79 -4.82 -11.82
CA THR A 188 -1.47 -4.35 -12.27
C THR A 188 -1.40 -2.83 -12.39
N THR A 189 -2.47 -2.18 -12.86
CA THR A 189 -2.44 -0.76 -13.23
C THR A 189 -2.84 0.15 -12.08
N LEU A 190 -3.67 -0.33 -11.14
CA LEU A 190 -4.22 0.52 -10.07
C LEU A 190 -3.74 0.08 -8.68
N PHE A 191 -3.77 -1.22 -8.36
CA PHE A 191 -3.36 -1.70 -7.03
C PHE A 191 -1.85 -1.66 -6.81
N VAL A 192 -1.02 -2.05 -7.79
CA VAL A 192 0.45 -2.04 -7.64
C VAL A 192 0.98 -0.61 -7.39
N PRO A 193 0.60 0.43 -8.18
CA PRO A 193 1.04 1.79 -7.90
C PRO A 193 0.59 2.30 -6.53
N TRP A 194 -0.62 1.96 -6.09
CA TRP A 194 -1.09 2.34 -4.76
C TRP A 194 -0.31 1.64 -3.65
N ALA A 195 0.00 0.35 -3.81
CA ALA A 195 0.89 -0.36 -2.90
C ALA A 195 2.27 0.29 -2.84
N ALA A 196 2.82 0.71 -3.98
CA ALA A 196 4.07 1.45 -4.03
C ALA A 196 3.99 2.81 -3.30
N VAL A 197 2.88 3.56 -3.44
CA VAL A 197 2.64 4.79 -2.69
C VAL A 197 2.61 4.52 -1.19
N MET A 198 1.88 3.50 -0.72
CA MET A 198 1.85 3.14 0.69
C MET A 198 3.24 2.75 1.22
N CYS A 199 3.97 1.91 0.47
CA CYS A 199 5.33 1.51 0.83
C CYS A 199 6.28 2.70 0.90
N HIS A 200 6.18 3.63 -0.05
CA HIS A 200 6.96 4.85 -0.06
C HIS A 200 6.60 5.77 1.10
N SER A 201 5.32 6.01 1.35
CA SER A 201 4.85 6.83 2.48
C SER A 201 5.30 6.27 3.81
N GLN A 202 5.25 4.94 4.00
CA GLN A 202 5.74 4.30 5.21
C GLN A 202 7.25 4.57 5.39
N ARG A 203 8.05 4.39 4.33
CA ARG A 203 9.50 4.59 4.41
C ARG A 203 9.92 6.05 4.55
N ALA A 204 9.13 6.98 4.02
CA ALA A 204 9.50 8.39 3.98
C ALA A 204 8.98 9.18 5.18
N LEU A 205 7.96 8.68 5.88
CA LEU A 205 7.25 9.39 6.94
C LEU A 205 7.18 8.61 8.25
N LEU A 206 7.66 7.36 8.32
CA LEU A 206 7.61 6.51 9.52
C LEU A 206 8.92 5.75 9.79
N LEU A 207 9.96 6.02 9.01
CA LEU A 207 11.35 5.54 9.11
C LEU A 207 12.27 6.68 8.68
#